data_AF-A0A1V1WAA3-F1
#
_entry.id   AF-A0A1V1WAA3-F1
#
_cell.length_a   1.000
_cell.length_b   1.000
_cell.length_c   1.000
_cell.angle_alpha   90.00
_cell.angle_beta   90.00
_cell.angle_gamma   90.00
#
_symmetry.space_group_name_H-M   'P 1'
#
loop_
_entity.id
_entity.type
_entity.pdbx_description
1 polymer ?
#
loop_
_entity_poly.entity_id
_entity_poly.type
_entity_poly.pdbx_seq_one_letter_code
_entity_poly.pdbx_strand_id
1 'polypeptide(L)'
;MSNDDPGETWAAWLREQLDRHPTIKTNADLVRAGGLKDNGRPVIDASSVTQWLRGRRPSFELAAHTAAAFGVHAGEALAAAGYGLKIWDDEDDEPTVGGVPQDAGYVAAPGEKVEGGATNDDVLQGIREMREDMHALLAQIKRVADQLESGS
;
A
#
# COMPACT_ATOMS: atom_id res chain seq x y z
N MET A 1 -27.64 -11.67 -12.47
CA MET A 1 -26.18 -11.63 -12.21
C MET A 1 -25.63 -10.55 -13.13
N SER A 2 -25.32 -9.38 -12.60
CA SER A 2 -24.74 -8.30 -13.41
C SER A 2 -23.30 -8.70 -13.73
N ASN A 3 -23.00 -8.88 -15.03
CA ASN A 3 -21.62 -8.92 -15.50
C ASN A 3 -21.14 -7.46 -15.48
N ASP A 4 -20.74 -6.98 -14.31
CA ASP A 4 -20.15 -5.65 -14.20
C ASP A 4 -18.77 -5.73 -14.86
N ASP A 5 -18.67 -5.25 -16.11
CA ASP A 5 -17.40 -5.09 -16.79
C ASP A 5 -16.54 -4.14 -15.95
N PRO A 6 -15.41 -4.59 -15.38
CA PRO A 6 -14.55 -3.75 -14.53
C PRO A 6 -14.12 -2.45 -15.21
N GLY A 7 -14.08 -2.43 -16.54
CA GLY A 7 -13.82 -1.24 -17.32
C GLY A 7 -14.95 -0.21 -17.27
N GLU A 8 -16.20 -0.65 -17.42
CA GLU A 8 -17.38 0.22 -17.35
C GLU A 8 -17.66 0.69 -15.91
N THR A 9 -17.46 -0.18 -14.92
CA THR A 9 -17.54 0.19 -13.50
C THR A 9 -16.52 1.26 -13.14
N TRP A 10 -15.28 1.10 -13.60
CA TRP A 10 -14.25 2.13 -13.47
C TRP A 10 -14.64 3.44 -14.15
N ALA A 11 -15.15 3.38 -15.38
CA ALA A 11 -15.56 4.57 -16.12
C ALA A 11 -16.68 5.33 -15.41
N ALA A 12 -17.65 4.62 -14.82
CA ALA A 12 -18.72 5.19 -14.03
C ALA A 12 -18.18 5.89 -12.77
N TRP A 13 -17.36 5.17 -11.98
CA TRP A 13 -16.72 5.72 -10.78
C TRP A 13 -15.89 6.96 -11.10
N LEU A 14 -15.09 6.93 -12.17
CA LEU A 14 -14.26 8.06 -12.56
C LEU A 14 -15.09 9.31 -12.92
N ARG A 15 -16.23 9.13 -13.62
CA ARG A 15 -17.13 10.26 -13.94
C ARG A 15 -17.77 10.84 -12.68
N GLU A 16 -18.17 9.99 -11.74
CA GLU A 16 -18.72 10.41 -10.45
C GLU A 16 -17.71 11.22 -9.64
N GLN A 17 -16.44 10.79 -9.58
CA GLN A 17 -15.38 11.54 -8.90
C GLN A 17 -15.13 12.90 -9.59
N LEU A 18 -15.05 12.95 -10.92
CA LEU A 18 -14.91 14.22 -11.65
C LEU A 18 -16.09 15.18 -11.40
N ASP A 19 -17.30 14.67 -11.25
CA ASP A 19 -18.49 15.48 -10.99
C ASP A 19 -18.51 16.02 -9.55
N ARG A 20 -18.12 15.19 -8.57
CA ARG A 20 -18.17 15.55 -7.14
C ARG A 20 -16.94 16.32 -6.65
N HIS A 21 -15.76 16.09 -7.21
CA HIS A 21 -14.53 16.65 -6.69
C HIS A 21 -14.45 18.17 -6.95
N PRO A 22 -14.22 19.04 -5.96
CA PRO A 22 -14.37 20.48 -6.12
C PRO A 22 -13.36 21.12 -7.08
N THR A 23 -12.15 20.56 -7.17
CA THR A 23 -11.01 21.15 -7.91
C THR A 23 -10.55 20.34 -9.12
N ILE A 24 -11.04 19.10 -9.28
CA ILE A 24 -10.63 18.20 -10.37
C ILE A 24 -11.88 17.91 -11.19
N LYS A 25 -12.14 18.76 -12.18
CA LYS A 25 -13.34 18.68 -13.02
C LYS A 25 -13.05 18.21 -14.44
N THR A 26 -11.79 18.23 -14.85
CA THR A 26 -11.37 17.89 -16.21
C THR A 26 -10.28 16.82 -16.22
N ASN A 27 -10.12 16.16 -17.37
CA ASN A 27 -9.01 15.23 -17.60
C ASN A 27 -7.65 15.92 -17.37
N ALA A 28 -7.53 17.20 -17.74
CA ALA A 28 -6.30 17.97 -17.56
C ALA A 28 -5.99 18.24 -16.09
N ASP A 29 -7.02 18.48 -15.27
CA ASP A 29 -6.85 18.65 -13.83
C ASP A 29 -6.43 17.34 -13.17
N LEU A 30 -7.02 16.22 -13.61
CA LEU A 30 -6.65 14.89 -13.10
C LEU A 30 -5.20 14.53 -13.46
N VAL A 31 -4.76 14.82 -14.69
CA VAL A 31 -3.36 14.64 -15.12
C VAL A 31 -2.40 15.48 -14.28
N ARG A 32 -2.80 16.72 -13.94
CA ARG A 32 -1.98 17.61 -13.10
C ARG A 32 -1.92 17.12 -11.64
N ALA A 33 -3.05 16.64 -11.12
CA ALA A 33 -3.16 16.14 -9.75
C ALA A 33 -2.50 14.76 -9.56
N GLY A 34 -2.48 13.92 -10.61
CA GLY A 34 -1.87 12.59 -10.60
C GLY A 34 -0.35 12.57 -10.51
N GLY A 35 0.31 13.74 -10.56
CA GLY A 35 1.75 13.87 -10.38
C GLY A 35 2.59 13.44 -11.58
N LEU A 36 3.92 13.47 -11.40
CA LEU A 36 4.93 13.15 -12.40
C LEU A 36 5.79 11.96 -11.96
N LYS A 37 6.25 11.16 -12.93
CA LYS A 37 7.31 10.16 -12.77
C LYS A 37 8.67 10.84 -12.66
N ASP A 38 9.69 10.10 -12.24
CA ASP A 38 11.08 10.57 -12.09
C ASP A 38 11.68 11.17 -13.37
N ASN A 39 11.12 10.84 -14.54
CA ASN A 39 11.52 11.38 -15.84
C ASN A 39 10.68 12.58 -16.32
N GLY A 40 9.89 13.18 -15.43
CA GLY A 40 9.06 14.35 -15.72
C GLY A 40 7.81 14.07 -16.56
N ARG A 41 7.49 12.81 -16.85
CA ARG A 41 6.23 12.44 -17.54
C ARG A 41 5.08 12.31 -16.54
N PRO A 42 3.85 12.68 -16.91
CA PRO A 42 2.69 12.42 -16.05
C PRO A 42 2.57 10.94 -15.70
N VAL A 43 2.27 10.67 -14.43
CA VAL A 43 1.93 9.31 -13.98
C VAL A 43 0.63 8.87 -14.65
N ILE A 44 -0.37 9.76 -14.62
CA ILE A 44 -1.64 9.65 -15.33
C ILE A 44 -1.57 10.60 -16.53
N ASP A 45 -1.67 10.06 -17.76
CA ASP A 45 -1.70 10.88 -18.97
C ASP A 45 -3.13 11.04 -19.52
N ALA A 46 -3.35 12.11 -20.29
CA ALA A 46 -4.69 12.44 -20.81
C ALA A 46 -5.27 11.36 -21.76
N SER A 47 -4.41 10.59 -22.42
CA SER A 47 -4.86 9.50 -23.30
C SER A 47 -5.36 8.32 -22.48
N SER A 48 -4.69 8.00 -21.38
CA SER A 48 -5.13 6.99 -20.40
C SER A 48 -6.50 7.36 -19.82
N VAL A 49 -6.68 8.59 -19.34
CA VAL A 49 -7.98 9.07 -18.81
C VAL A 49 -9.09 8.95 -19.86
N THR A 50 -8.79 9.27 -21.11
CA THR A 50 -9.77 9.15 -22.21
C THR A 50 -10.14 7.69 -22.50
N GLN A 51 -9.17 6.78 -22.44
CA GLN A 51 -9.43 5.35 -22.60
C GLN A 51 -10.24 4.80 -21.42
N TRP A 52 -9.96 5.27 -20.21
CA TRP A 52 -10.71 4.91 -19.01
C TRP A 52 -12.18 5.32 -19.09
N LEU A 53 -12.45 6.54 -19.54
CA LEU A 53 -13.81 7.01 -19.78
C LEU A 53 -14.53 6.29 -20.93
N ARG A 54 -13.83 5.45 -21.71
CA ARG A 54 -14.38 4.58 -22.76
C ARG A 54 -14.47 3.12 -22.32
N GLY A 55 -14.39 2.85 -21.02
CA GLY A 55 -14.50 1.51 -20.48
C GLY A 55 -13.19 0.73 -20.48
N ARG A 56 -12.03 1.35 -20.72
CA ARG A 56 -10.74 0.65 -20.54
C ARG A 56 -10.38 0.64 -19.07
N ARG A 57 -10.22 -0.55 -18.51
CA ARG A 57 -9.73 -0.71 -17.13
C ARG A 57 -8.31 -0.13 -16.97
N PRO A 58 -8.00 0.61 -15.87
CA PRO A 58 -6.66 1.06 -15.55
C PRO A 58 -5.79 -0.10 -15.05
N SER A 59 -4.48 0.09 -14.97
CA SER A 59 -3.65 -0.81 -14.16
C SER A 59 -3.86 -0.55 -12.67
N PHE A 60 -3.43 -1.48 -11.82
CA PHE A 60 -3.50 -1.36 -10.36
C PHE A 60 -2.82 -0.08 -9.86
N GLU A 61 -1.58 0.17 -10.31
CA GLU A 61 -0.80 1.35 -9.97
C GLU A 61 -1.51 2.65 -10.38
N LEU A 62 -2.09 2.68 -11.58
CA LEU A 62 -2.78 3.86 -12.10
C LEU A 62 -4.12 4.11 -11.39
N ALA A 63 -4.82 3.06 -10.96
CA ALA A 63 -6.01 3.19 -10.12
C ALA A 63 -5.65 3.80 -8.74
N ALA A 64 -4.56 3.34 -8.11
CA ALA A 64 -4.09 3.88 -6.85
C ALA A 64 -3.65 5.35 -6.96
N HIS A 65 -2.92 5.72 -8.02
CA HIS A 65 -2.57 7.13 -8.27
C HIS A 65 -3.79 8.01 -8.55
N THR A 66 -4.82 7.46 -9.18
CA THR A 66 -6.08 8.19 -9.42
C THR A 66 -6.80 8.46 -8.10
N ALA A 67 -6.86 7.48 -7.19
CA ALA A 67 -7.38 7.70 -5.83
C ALA A 67 -6.61 8.80 -5.09
N ALA A 68 -5.27 8.75 -5.12
CA ALA A 68 -4.43 9.76 -4.50
C ALA A 68 -4.69 11.17 -5.09
N ALA A 69 -4.90 11.27 -6.40
CA ALA A 69 -5.20 12.53 -7.06
C ALA A 69 -6.52 13.15 -6.55
N PHE A 70 -7.55 12.34 -6.31
CA PHE A 70 -8.83 12.77 -5.74
C PHE A 70 -8.84 12.84 -4.21
N GLY A 71 -7.75 12.46 -3.53
CA GLY A 71 -7.69 12.41 -2.07
C GLY A 71 -8.66 11.39 -1.45
N VAL A 72 -9.02 10.33 -2.18
CA VAL A 72 -9.93 9.26 -1.72
C VAL A 72 -9.15 7.99 -1.34
N HIS A 73 -9.81 7.08 -0.63
CA HIS A 73 -9.18 5.83 -0.22
C HIS A 73 -8.85 4.96 -1.44
N ALA A 74 -7.63 4.40 -1.50
CA ALA A 74 -7.17 3.60 -2.64
C ALA A 74 -8.05 2.36 -2.88
N GLY A 75 -8.64 1.81 -1.81
CA GLY A 75 -9.56 0.68 -1.89
C GLY A 75 -10.77 0.95 -2.78
N GLU A 76 -11.33 2.17 -2.77
CA GLU A 76 -12.50 2.52 -3.59
C GLU A 76 -12.17 2.48 -5.09
N ALA A 77 -11.05 3.10 -5.48
CA ALA A 77 -10.61 3.10 -6.87
C ALA A 77 -10.23 1.68 -7.35
N LEU A 78 -9.59 0.90 -6.49
CA LEU A 78 -9.17 -0.46 -6.82
C LEU A 78 -10.37 -1.40 -6.95
N ALA A 79 -11.36 -1.27 -6.06
CA ALA A 79 -12.62 -2.00 -6.16
C ALA A 79 -13.39 -1.62 -7.44
N ALA A 80 -13.49 -0.32 -7.76
CA ALA A 80 -14.11 0.14 -9.00
C ALA A 80 -13.41 -0.38 -10.26
N ALA A 81 -12.08 -0.49 -10.21
CA ALA A 81 -11.29 -1.12 -11.26
C ALA A 81 -11.36 -2.65 -11.23
N GLY A 82 -12.17 -3.27 -10.37
CA GLY A 82 -12.31 -4.73 -10.26
C GLY A 82 -11.05 -5.44 -9.77
N TYR A 83 -10.16 -4.74 -9.06
CA TYR A 83 -9.15 -5.38 -8.24
C TYR A 83 -9.84 -5.76 -6.94
N GLY A 84 -10.08 -7.07 -6.77
CA GLY A 84 -10.77 -7.62 -5.60
C GLY A 84 -9.97 -7.36 -4.32
N LEU A 85 -10.11 -6.17 -3.77
CA LEU A 85 -9.77 -5.86 -2.40
C LEU A 85 -11.03 -6.07 -1.58
N LYS A 86 -10.97 -7.00 -0.64
CA LYS A 86 -11.83 -6.90 0.53
C LYS A 86 -11.40 -5.62 1.25
N ILE A 87 -12.21 -4.58 1.11
CA ILE A 87 -12.22 -3.49 2.07
C ILE A 87 -12.89 -4.14 3.28
N TRP A 88 -12.09 -4.52 4.26
CA TRP A 88 -12.60 -4.99 5.54
C TRP A 88 -13.37 -3.81 6.14
N ASP A 89 -14.69 -3.94 6.22
CA ASP A 89 -15.50 -3.00 6.98
C ASP A 89 -15.21 -3.21 8.49
N ASP A 90 -15.48 -2.22 9.34
CA ASP A 90 -15.28 -2.32 10.79
C ASP A 90 -16.16 -3.45 11.42
N GLU A 91 -17.11 -3.99 10.65
CA GLU A 91 -17.96 -5.14 10.99
C GLU A 91 -17.48 -6.49 10.40
N ASP A 92 -16.43 -6.52 9.58
CA ASP A 92 -15.84 -7.77 9.09
C ASP A 92 -14.82 -8.30 10.11
N ASP A 93 -14.97 -9.56 10.55
CA ASP A 93 -13.96 -10.25 11.37
C ASP A 93 -12.59 -10.17 10.69
N GLU A 94 -11.64 -9.44 11.31
CA GLU A 94 -10.29 -9.23 10.79
C GLU A 94 -9.63 -10.59 10.46
N PRO A 95 -8.96 -10.73 9.30
CA PRO A 95 -8.21 -11.92 9.00
C PRO A 95 -7.03 -11.97 9.96
N THR A 96 -6.99 -12.97 10.83
CA THR A 96 -5.80 -13.29 11.63
C THR A 96 -4.67 -13.69 10.69
N VAL A 97 -3.81 -12.73 10.35
CA VAL A 97 -2.58 -13.03 9.62
C VAL A 97 -1.63 -13.73 10.59
N GLY A 98 -1.61 -15.06 10.53
CA GLY A 98 -0.53 -15.86 11.11
C GLY A 98 -0.54 -16.03 12.63
N GLY A 99 -1.71 -16.07 13.28
CA GLY A 99 -1.82 -16.55 14.67
C GLY A 99 -0.97 -15.79 15.70
N VAL A 100 -0.67 -14.52 15.44
CA VAL A 100 -0.08 -13.62 16.45
C VAL A 100 -1.24 -13.05 17.26
N PRO A 101 -1.29 -13.27 18.59
CA PRO A 101 -2.28 -12.63 19.45
C PRO A 101 -2.17 -11.10 19.32
N GLN A 102 -3.33 -10.44 19.37
CA GLN A 102 -3.60 -9.04 19.06
C GLN A 102 -3.04 -8.06 20.11
N ASP A 103 -1.89 -8.37 20.70
CA ASP A 103 -1.16 -7.50 21.63
C ASP A 103 0.03 -6.81 20.93
N ALA A 104 0.27 -7.12 19.66
CA ALA A 104 1.35 -6.55 18.86
C ALA A 104 0.91 -5.26 18.15
N GLY A 105 0.84 -4.17 18.93
CA GLY A 105 1.05 -2.78 18.53
C GLY A 105 0.51 -2.30 17.18
N TYR A 106 -0.63 -1.61 17.21
CA TYR A 106 -0.99 -0.62 16.19
C TYR A 106 0.12 0.45 16.08
N VAL A 107 0.65 0.68 14.87
CA VAL A 107 1.47 1.87 14.61
C VAL A 107 0.50 3.04 14.38
N ALA A 108 0.27 3.84 15.41
CA ALA A 108 -0.62 4.99 15.31
C ALA A 108 -0.12 6.05 14.32
N ALA A 109 -1.05 6.78 13.72
CA ALA A 109 -0.74 7.90 12.86
C ALA A 109 0.01 9.02 13.63
N PRO A 110 0.85 9.84 12.96
CA PRO A 110 1.59 10.90 13.64
C PRO A 110 0.64 11.88 14.35
N GLY A 111 0.66 11.87 15.70
CA GLY A 111 -0.12 12.79 16.54
C GLY A 111 -1.16 12.12 17.45
N GLU A 112 -1.44 10.83 17.30
CA GLU A 112 -2.29 10.10 18.22
C GLU A 112 -1.51 9.55 19.42
N LYS A 113 -2.15 9.56 20.60
CA LYS A 113 -1.59 8.91 21.79
C LYS A 113 -1.82 7.41 21.68
N VAL A 114 -0.75 6.66 21.53
CA VAL A 114 -0.78 5.19 21.45
C VAL A 114 -0.81 4.62 22.87
N GLU A 115 -1.93 4.05 23.29
CA GLU A 115 -1.94 3.10 24.40
C GLU A 115 -1.75 1.70 23.80
N GLY A 116 -0.53 1.15 23.89
CA GLY A 116 -0.23 -0.21 23.41
C GLY A 116 1.08 -0.39 22.63
N GLY A 117 1.94 0.63 22.53
CA GLY A 117 3.27 0.47 21.95
C GLY A 117 4.27 -0.16 22.93
N ALA A 118 5.20 -0.96 22.41
CA ALA A 118 6.40 -1.36 23.14
C ALA A 118 7.08 -0.11 23.71
N THR A 119 7.41 -0.12 25.00
CA THR A 119 8.09 1.04 25.61
C THR A 119 9.47 1.22 24.97
N ASN A 120 10.05 2.41 25.08
CA ASN A 120 11.43 2.64 24.61
C ASN A 120 12.41 1.63 25.22
N ASP A 121 12.15 1.15 26.44
CA ASP A 121 12.98 0.16 27.11
C ASP A 121 12.83 -1.23 26.47
N ASP A 122 11.62 -1.63 26.09
CA ASP A 122 11.36 -2.89 25.36
C ASP A 122 12.05 -2.90 23.99
N VAL A 123 11.98 -1.77 23.27
CA VAL A 123 12.66 -1.60 21.97
C VAL A 123 14.18 -1.68 22.15
N LEU A 124 14.72 -0.99 23.16
CA LEU A 124 16.16 -1.01 23.44
C LEU A 124 16.64 -2.37 23.92
N GLN A 125 15.80 -3.15 24.59
CA GLN A 125 16.10 -4.53 24.96
C GLN A 125 16.15 -5.43 23.72
N GLY A 126 15.15 -5.37 22.85
CA GLY A 126 15.13 -6.16 21.60
C GLY A 126 16.35 -5.89 20.71
N ILE A 127 16.80 -4.63 20.61
CA ILE A 127 18.01 -4.26 19.87
C ILE A 127 19.28 -4.89 20.48
N ARG A 128 19.34 -5.03 21.81
CA ARG A 128 20.50 -5.68 22.48
C ARG A 128 20.50 -7.19 22.23
N GLU A 129 19.35 -7.83 22.38
CA GLU A 129 19.19 -9.28 22.13
C GLU A 129 19.56 -9.62 20.68
N MET A 130 19.07 -8.85 19.69
CA MET A 130 19.46 -9.03 18.29
C MET A 130 20.97 -8.85 18.06
N ARG A 131 21.62 -7.94 18.79
CA ARG A 131 23.07 -7.73 18.68
C ARG A 131 23.84 -8.93 19.24
N GLU A 132 23.39 -9.48 20.36
CA GLU A 132 23.99 -10.66 20.98
C GLU A 132 23.85 -11.90 20.09
N ASP A 133 22.67 -12.11 19.50
CA ASP A 133 22.44 -13.20 18.54
C ASP A 133 23.34 -13.07 17.30
N MET A 134 23.50 -11.85 16.78
CA MET A 134 24.39 -11.60 15.65
C MET A 134 25.86 -11.89 16.01
N HIS A 135 26.29 -11.58 17.23
CA HIS A 135 27.63 -11.94 17.70
C HIS A 135 27.80 -13.46 17.86
N ALA A 136 26.78 -14.16 18.37
CA ALA A 136 26.79 -15.62 18.49
C ALA A 136 26.88 -16.30 17.11
N LEU A 137 26.13 -15.80 16.13
CA LEU A 137 26.16 -16.28 14.75
C LEU A 137 27.54 -16.07 14.11
N LEU A 138 28.13 -14.89 14.28
CA LEU A 138 29.49 -14.60 13.78
C LEU A 138 30.55 -15.51 14.41
N ALA A 139 30.44 -15.81 15.70
CA ALA A 139 31.32 -16.74 16.38
C ALA A 139 31.15 -18.19 15.89
N GLN A 140 29.94 -18.59 15.47
CA GLN A 140 29.70 -19.89 14.86
C GLN A 140 30.28 -19.97 13.44
N ILE A 141 30.07 -18.94 12.63
CA ILE A 141 30.64 -18.84 11.28
C ILE A 141 32.17 -18.93 11.33
N LYS A 142 32.79 -18.21 12.27
CA LYS A 142 34.25 -18.25 12.45
C LYS A 142 34.76 -19.65 12.81
N ARG A 143 34.07 -20.36 13.71
CA ARG A 143 34.42 -21.75 14.06
C ARG A 143 34.32 -22.70 12.86
N VAL A 144 33.30 -22.53 12.01
CA VAL A 144 33.16 -23.33 10.79
C VAL A 144 34.28 -23.00 9.79
N ALA A 145 34.62 -21.71 9.62
CA ALA A 145 35.72 -21.30 8.76
C ALA A 145 37.07 -21.85 9.23
N ASP A 146 37.38 -21.76 10.52
CA ASP A 146 38.63 -22.28 11.11
C ASP A 146 38.72 -23.83 10.97
N GLN A 147 37.59 -24.54 11.03
CA GLN A 147 37.54 -26.00 10.79
C GLN A 147 37.75 -26.38 9.32
N LEU A 148 37.33 -25.53 8.39
CA LEU A 148 37.57 -25.72 6.96
C LEU A 148 39.03 -25.43 6.59
N GLU A 149 39.66 -24.43 7.22
CA GLU A 149 41.06 -24.08 6.99
C GLU A 149 42.06 -25.05 7.64
N SER A 150 41.71 -25.66 8.78
CA SER A 150 42.56 -26.65 9.47
C SER A 150 42.40 -28.10 8.97
N GLY A 151 41.48 -28.32 8.03
CA GLY A 151 41.16 -29.64 7.45
C GLY A 151 41.72 -29.91 6.05
N SER A 152 42.74 -29.17 5.59
CA SER A 152 43.50 -29.46 4.35
C SER A 152 44.94 -29.86 4.63
#